data_AF-A0A7J7K8E3-F1
#
_entry.id   AF-A0A7J7K8E3-F1
#
_cell.length_a   1.000
_cell.length_b   1.000
_cell.length_c   1.000
_cell.angle_alpha   90.00
_cell.angle_beta   90.00
_cell.angle_gamma   90.00
#
_symmetry.space_group_name_H-M   'P 1'
#
loop_
_entity.id
_entity.type
_entity.pdbx_description
1 polymer ?
#
loop_
_entity_poly.entity_id
_entity_poly.type
_entity_poly.pdbx_seq_one_letter_code
_entity_poly.pdbx_strand_id
1 'polypeptide(L)'
;MKSISDKDVIYHKPLSEVKQHSFDVGKKSRKTPKNRQPIEGEEVTRRSTLSIRVCLKEFCVEFIKNCYNPLMRAVKSALERESSQENDETYYLWSTRFFMQFQRLYHFDVELVRETVTVQEFNYVYRILLNHLDMMMVDRKDAIIWAKRLHLALRTFKELLETLQAMSNSRSSQVRNSAKVIQQNVFYMQEYRDLLPFLLKKFNNTRNSKLYAKDLVETTHIYVRAMEKWCATQGKVLVQRKRKVVKRRKAANTPISTETPQHSQEELEEKWNILSDELSDLLQDVQEVVSDDVTPFDATSEVSIDEQRLECVKSIYTALHSSECTKAIALLRAAREVWPDNGEFGALDISAEDEFMLLREVFLADLSQGQTEGDEVLEEEMEGVEEQEVTQELEFDFRKFLMTFSSPKVVQVYTLLLTLYRNNDGHTNHCIVKMLHRIAVQNGMVALLFQLSVFRTFQKIFNDDSTKTSHFAELKTFATYVLRQFFKCVEKI
;
A
#
# COMPACT_ATOMS: atom_id res chain seq x y z
N MET A 1 -33.41 -8.48 -54.18
CA MET A 1 -32.41 -7.71 -53.40
C MET A 1 -31.03 -8.21 -53.80
N LYS A 2 -29.99 -7.38 -53.77
CA LYS A 2 -28.62 -7.85 -54.05
C LYS A 2 -27.90 -8.23 -52.74
N SER A 3 -27.12 -9.30 -52.78
CA SER A 3 -26.24 -9.72 -51.69
C SER A 3 -25.02 -8.79 -51.56
N ILE A 4 -24.26 -8.93 -50.46
CA ILE A 4 -22.95 -8.30 -50.23
C ILE A 4 -21.94 -8.67 -51.35
N SER A 5 -22.18 -9.75 -52.08
CA SER A 5 -21.38 -10.20 -53.23
C SER A 5 -22.06 -9.97 -54.59
N ASP A 6 -22.99 -9.00 -54.67
CA ASP A 6 -23.64 -8.51 -55.90
C ASP A 6 -24.49 -9.55 -56.68
N LYS A 7 -24.77 -10.71 -56.06
CA LYS A 7 -25.68 -11.75 -56.57
C LYS A 7 -27.13 -11.45 -56.18
N ASP A 8 -28.07 -11.78 -57.05
CA ASP A 8 -29.50 -11.63 -56.78
C ASP A 8 -29.98 -12.61 -55.69
N VAL A 9 -30.70 -12.07 -54.71
CA VAL A 9 -31.28 -12.79 -53.56
C VAL A 9 -32.79 -12.65 -53.59
N ILE A 10 -33.45 -13.80 -53.52
CA ILE A 10 -34.90 -13.95 -53.39
C ILE A 10 -35.28 -13.72 -51.92
N TYR A 11 -36.16 -12.75 -51.67
CA TYR A 11 -36.64 -12.39 -50.34
C TYR A 11 -38.06 -12.94 -50.14
N HIS A 12 -38.24 -13.81 -49.14
CA HIS A 12 -39.48 -14.55 -48.91
C HIS A 12 -40.44 -13.89 -47.89
N LYS A 13 -40.23 -12.62 -47.56
CA LYS A 13 -41.04 -11.87 -46.57
C LYS A 13 -41.78 -10.70 -47.22
N PRO A 14 -42.88 -10.21 -46.61
CA PRO A 14 -43.69 -9.14 -47.18
C PRO A 14 -42.84 -7.87 -47.45
N LEU A 15 -43.14 -7.19 -48.56
CA LEU A 15 -42.38 -6.05 -49.09
C LEU A 15 -42.21 -4.88 -48.09
N SER A 16 -43.09 -4.77 -47.08
CA SER A 16 -43.01 -3.76 -46.02
C SER A 16 -41.79 -3.94 -45.09
N GLU A 17 -41.26 -5.16 -44.94
CA GLU A 17 -40.12 -5.49 -44.07
C GLU A 17 -38.76 -5.41 -44.78
N VAL A 18 -38.74 -5.12 -46.09
CA VAL A 18 -37.52 -5.07 -46.91
C VAL A 18 -36.50 -4.05 -46.38
N LYS A 19 -36.97 -2.93 -45.82
CA LYS A 19 -36.11 -1.89 -45.22
C LYS A 19 -35.43 -2.35 -43.91
N GLN A 20 -35.94 -3.40 -43.26
CA GLN A 20 -35.37 -3.97 -42.04
C GLN A 20 -34.54 -5.23 -42.30
N HIS A 21 -34.26 -5.55 -43.57
CA HIS A 21 -33.45 -6.69 -43.93
C HIS A 21 -32.00 -6.51 -43.47
N SER A 22 -31.63 -7.23 -42.41
CA SER A 22 -30.24 -7.36 -41.97
C SER A 22 -29.69 -8.73 -42.36
N PHE A 23 -28.53 -8.75 -43.00
CA PHE A 23 -27.79 -9.98 -43.36
C PHE A 23 -27.26 -10.75 -42.14
N ASP A 24 -27.45 -10.21 -40.93
CA ASP A 24 -27.07 -10.87 -39.67
C ASP A 24 -28.24 -11.65 -39.03
N VAL A 25 -29.47 -11.54 -39.58
CA VAL A 25 -30.63 -12.30 -39.10
C VAL A 25 -30.42 -13.79 -39.41
N GLY A 26 -30.08 -14.57 -38.39
CA GLY A 26 -29.79 -16.01 -38.51
C GLY A 26 -28.33 -16.38 -38.32
N LYS A 27 -27.40 -15.41 -38.21
CA LYS A 27 -26.01 -15.71 -37.80
C LYS A 27 -26.02 -16.14 -36.34
N LYS A 28 -25.71 -17.42 -36.08
CA LYS A 28 -25.45 -17.92 -34.72
C LYS A 28 -24.28 -17.12 -34.14
N SER A 29 -24.54 -16.29 -33.14
CA SER A 29 -23.48 -15.61 -32.39
C SER A 29 -22.43 -16.64 -31.96
N ARG A 30 -21.14 -16.34 -32.15
CA ARG A 30 -20.06 -17.24 -31.70
C ARG A 30 -20.23 -17.44 -30.19
N LYS A 31 -20.59 -18.66 -29.78
CA LYS A 31 -20.73 -19.00 -28.36
C LYS A 31 -19.40 -18.66 -27.67
N THR A 32 -19.45 -17.78 -26.68
CA THR A 32 -18.29 -17.54 -25.82
C THR A 32 -17.98 -18.86 -25.09
N PRO A 33 -16.73 -19.36 -25.16
CA PRO A 33 -16.36 -20.60 -24.47
C PRO A 33 -16.61 -20.44 -22.97
N LYS A 34 -16.99 -21.52 -22.28
CA LYS A 34 -17.38 -21.49 -20.85
C LYS A 34 -16.37 -20.75 -19.96
N ASN A 35 -15.07 -20.89 -20.23
CA ASN A 35 -13.98 -20.23 -19.49
C ASN A 35 -13.88 -18.70 -19.72
N ARG A 36 -14.69 -18.12 -20.61
CA ARG A 36 -14.78 -16.68 -20.89
C ARG A 36 -16.18 -16.11 -20.62
N GLN A 37 -17.11 -16.92 -20.11
CA GLN A 37 -18.43 -16.42 -19.75
C GLN A 37 -18.35 -15.60 -18.45
N PRO A 38 -19.08 -14.49 -18.34
CA PRO A 38 -19.13 -13.72 -17.11
C PRO A 38 -19.68 -14.58 -15.98
N ILE A 39 -19.09 -14.49 -14.79
CA ILE A 39 -19.59 -15.20 -13.61
C ILE A 39 -20.93 -14.59 -13.21
N GLU A 40 -21.98 -15.42 -13.21
CA GLU A 40 -23.27 -15.10 -12.60
C GLU A 40 -23.12 -15.32 -11.08
N GLY A 41 -22.96 -14.22 -10.34
CA GLY A 41 -23.19 -14.24 -8.91
C GLY A 41 -24.68 -14.01 -8.70
N GLU A 42 -25.43 -15.03 -8.30
CA GLU A 42 -26.77 -14.83 -7.76
C GLU A 42 -26.66 -14.76 -6.24
N GLU A 43 -27.12 -13.66 -5.64
CA GLU A 43 -27.37 -13.63 -4.20
C GLU A 43 -28.63 -14.42 -3.93
N VAL A 44 -28.48 -15.68 -3.52
CA VAL A 44 -29.61 -16.52 -3.11
C VAL A 44 -30.14 -15.99 -1.77
N THR A 45 -31.13 -15.11 -1.82
CA THR A 45 -31.83 -14.65 -0.62
C THR A 45 -32.86 -15.70 -0.20
N ARG A 46 -32.51 -16.53 0.79
CA ARG A 46 -33.47 -17.45 1.42
C ARG A 46 -34.23 -16.71 2.50
N ARG A 47 -35.56 -16.64 2.38
CA ARG A 47 -36.43 -16.08 3.42
C ARG A 47 -36.86 -17.21 4.36
N SER A 48 -36.23 -17.29 5.54
CA SER A 48 -36.67 -18.18 6.63
C SER A 48 -38.04 -17.75 7.17
N THR A 49 -38.73 -18.64 7.89
CA THR A 49 -40.02 -18.34 8.55
C THR A 49 -39.89 -17.20 9.57
N LEU A 50 -40.99 -16.50 9.88
CA LEU A 50 -40.96 -15.32 10.77
C LEU A 50 -40.37 -15.66 12.14
N SER A 51 -40.77 -16.78 12.75
CA SER A 51 -40.28 -17.20 14.08
C SER A 51 -38.76 -17.42 14.09
N ILE A 52 -38.21 -18.05 13.05
CA ILE A 52 -36.76 -18.24 12.90
C ILE A 52 -36.06 -16.88 12.76
N ARG A 53 -36.63 -15.94 12.02
CA ARG A 53 -36.04 -14.60 11.86
C ARG A 53 -36.03 -13.80 13.16
N VAL A 54 -37.05 -13.94 14.00
CA VAL A 54 -37.09 -13.29 15.32
C VAL A 54 -36.01 -13.89 16.23
N CYS A 55 -35.92 -15.23 16.30
CA CYS A 55 -34.87 -15.92 17.06
C CYS A 55 -33.45 -15.55 16.59
N LEU A 56 -33.21 -15.56 15.27
CA LEU A 56 -31.91 -15.15 14.71
C LEU A 56 -31.58 -13.67 15.00
N LYS A 57 -32.59 -12.80 15.00
CA LYS A 57 -32.42 -11.39 15.34
C LYS A 57 -32.02 -11.24 16.81
N GLU A 58 -32.71 -11.92 17.72
CA GLU A 58 -32.40 -11.91 19.17
C GLU A 58 -30.98 -12.43 19.42
N PHE A 59 -30.63 -13.57 18.81
CA PHE A 59 -29.28 -14.11 18.84
C PHE A 59 -28.23 -13.09 18.36
N CYS A 60 -28.46 -12.43 17.23
CA CYS A 60 -27.51 -11.43 16.70
C CYS A 60 -27.33 -10.25 17.68
N VAL A 61 -28.40 -9.81 18.33
CA VAL A 61 -28.34 -8.71 19.31
C VAL A 61 -27.55 -9.13 20.54
N GLU A 62 -27.79 -10.31 21.09
CA GLU A 62 -27.04 -10.82 22.26
C GLU A 62 -25.58 -11.09 21.92
N PHE A 63 -25.33 -11.67 20.74
CA PHE A 63 -23.99 -11.96 20.25
C PHE A 63 -23.15 -10.69 20.06
N ILE A 64 -23.72 -9.64 19.43
CA ILE A 64 -23.03 -8.36 19.25
C ILE A 64 -22.71 -7.71 20.59
N LYS A 65 -23.63 -7.77 21.56
CA LYS A 65 -23.44 -7.19 22.89
C LYS A 65 -22.32 -7.85 23.69
N ASN A 66 -22.25 -9.18 23.68
CA ASN A 66 -21.45 -9.92 24.65
C ASN A 66 -20.21 -10.60 24.04
N CYS A 67 -20.28 -11.03 22.78
CA CYS A 67 -19.31 -11.98 22.21
C CYS A 67 -18.52 -11.42 21.02
N TYR A 68 -19.07 -10.43 20.30
CA TYR A 68 -18.49 -9.99 19.03
C TYR A 68 -17.08 -9.42 19.16
N ASN A 69 -16.85 -8.41 20.00
CA ASN A 69 -15.52 -7.79 20.10
C ASN A 69 -14.42 -8.77 20.55
N PRO A 70 -14.62 -9.60 21.60
CA PRO A 70 -13.62 -10.60 21.99
C PRO A 70 -13.38 -11.64 20.90
N LEU A 71 -14.43 -12.14 20.25
CA LEU A 71 -14.30 -13.15 19.19
C LEU A 71 -13.53 -12.60 18.00
N MET A 72 -13.92 -11.43 17.49
CA MET A 72 -13.28 -10.84 16.32
C MET A 72 -11.81 -10.54 16.58
N ARG A 73 -11.45 -10.08 17.78
CA ARG A 73 -10.06 -9.88 18.19
C ARG A 73 -9.27 -11.19 18.21
N ALA A 74 -9.83 -12.23 18.83
CA ALA A 74 -9.17 -13.53 18.93
C ALA A 74 -8.95 -14.16 17.55
N VAL A 75 -9.97 -14.12 16.69
CA VAL A 75 -9.89 -14.63 15.32
C VAL A 75 -8.87 -13.82 14.51
N LYS A 76 -8.90 -12.49 14.57
CA LYS A 76 -7.92 -11.64 13.88
C LYS A 76 -6.49 -11.95 14.31
N SER A 77 -6.25 -12.05 15.63
CA SER A 77 -4.93 -12.40 16.15
C SER A 77 -4.46 -13.79 15.72
N ALA A 78 -5.37 -14.76 15.55
CA ALA A 78 -5.04 -16.09 15.05
C ALA A 78 -4.71 -16.07 13.55
N LEU A 79 -5.47 -15.30 12.76
CA LEU A 79 -5.24 -15.12 11.33
C LEU A 79 -3.91 -14.40 11.04
N GLU A 80 -3.55 -13.39 11.84
CA GLU A 80 -2.27 -12.66 11.69
C GLU A 80 -1.05 -13.49 12.10
N ARG A 81 -1.23 -14.50 12.96
CA ARG A 81 -0.16 -15.43 13.39
C ARG A 81 -0.02 -16.64 12.46
N GLU A 82 -0.75 -16.67 11.36
CA GLU A 82 -0.77 -17.78 10.39
C GLU A 82 -1.08 -19.16 11.03
N SER A 83 -1.69 -19.17 12.22
CA SER A 83 -2.03 -20.40 12.95
C SER A 83 -3.35 -21.03 12.49
N SER A 84 -3.95 -20.49 11.43
CA SER A 84 -5.28 -20.84 10.91
C SER A 84 -5.18 -21.68 9.64
N GLN A 85 -6.25 -22.40 9.32
CA GLN A 85 -6.31 -23.14 8.06
C GLN A 85 -6.38 -22.18 6.87
N GLU A 86 -5.94 -22.64 5.70
CA GLU A 86 -6.20 -21.93 4.45
C GLU A 86 -7.71 -21.66 4.34
N ASN A 87 -8.08 -20.40 4.06
CA ASN A 87 -9.44 -19.90 3.79
C ASN A 87 -10.25 -19.38 5.00
N ASP A 88 -9.75 -19.49 6.23
CA ASP A 88 -10.45 -18.99 7.43
C ASP A 88 -10.70 -17.47 7.39
N GLU A 89 -9.84 -16.73 6.69
CA GLU A 89 -10.00 -15.31 6.39
C GLU A 89 -11.38 -14.97 5.78
N THR A 90 -11.98 -15.87 5.00
CA THR A 90 -13.25 -15.62 4.33
C THR A 90 -14.42 -15.57 5.33
N TYR A 91 -14.41 -16.42 6.35
CA TYR A 91 -15.42 -16.38 7.41
C TYR A 91 -15.29 -15.12 8.26
N TYR A 92 -14.06 -14.69 8.54
CA TYR A 92 -13.81 -13.45 9.23
C TYR A 92 -14.37 -12.25 8.46
N LEU A 93 -14.01 -12.10 7.17
CA LEU A 93 -14.50 -11.00 6.32
C LEU A 93 -16.03 -10.99 6.21
N TRP A 94 -16.63 -12.17 6.03
CA TRP A 94 -18.09 -12.31 5.97
C TRP A 94 -18.75 -11.91 7.29
N SER A 95 -18.21 -12.35 8.42
CA SER A 95 -18.72 -12.04 9.75
C SER A 95 -18.60 -10.54 10.04
N THR A 96 -17.44 -9.93 9.75
CA THR A 96 -17.24 -8.48 9.85
C THR A 96 -18.31 -7.75 9.05
N ARG A 97 -18.48 -8.07 7.77
CA ARG A 97 -19.50 -7.45 6.92
C ARG A 97 -20.91 -7.63 7.49
N PHE A 98 -21.30 -8.85 7.83
CA PHE A 98 -22.67 -9.16 8.25
C PHE A 98 -23.06 -8.46 9.54
N PHE A 99 -22.24 -8.59 10.59
CA PHE A 99 -22.55 -8.01 11.90
C PHE A 99 -22.44 -6.48 11.90
N MET A 100 -21.50 -5.90 11.14
CA MET A 100 -21.43 -4.45 10.96
C MET A 100 -22.66 -3.91 10.22
N GLN A 101 -23.06 -4.57 9.14
CA GLN A 101 -24.26 -4.19 8.38
C GLN A 101 -25.53 -4.33 9.23
N PHE A 102 -25.64 -5.40 10.02
CA PHE A 102 -26.76 -5.61 10.95
C PHE A 102 -26.82 -4.48 11.98
N GLN A 103 -25.69 -4.13 12.60
CA GLN A 103 -25.62 -3.07 13.59
C GLN A 103 -25.99 -1.71 12.99
N ARG A 104 -25.50 -1.41 11.79
CA ARG A 104 -25.80 -0.15 11.09
C ARG A 104 -27.27 0.01 10.78
N LEU A 105 -27.97 -1.07 10.44
CA LEU A 105 -29.40 -1.03 10.09
C LEU A 105 -30.35 -1.16 11.29
N TYR A 106 -29.94 -1.84 12.37
CA TYR A 106 -30.79 -2.07 13.53
C TYR A 106 -30.75 -0.92 14.53
N HIS A 107 -29.63 -0.73 15.22
CA HIS A 107 -29.38 0.38 16.13
C HIS A 107 -27.90 0.72 16.08
N PHE A 108 -27.58 1.88 15.52
CA PHE A 108 -26.20 2.31 15.35
C PHE A 108 -25.58 2.70 16.69
N ASP A 109 -24.94 1.72 17.31
CA ASP A 109 -24.05 1.91 18.46
C ASP A 109 -22.65 1.41 18.10
N VAL A 110 -21.69 2.34 18.13
CA VAL A 110 -20.30 2.12 17.74
C VAL A 110 -19.54 1.40 18.84
N GLU A 111 -19.97 1.51 20.10
CA GLU A 111 -19.29 0.86 21.23
C GLU A 111 -19.32 -0.66 21.09
N LEU A 112 -20.43 -1.17 20.55
CA LEU A 112 -20.65 -2.60 20.30
C LEU A 112 -19.74 -3.18 19.21
N VAL A 113 -19.19 -2.34 18.33
CA VAL A 113 -18.40 -2.77 17.17
C VAL A 113 -17.03 -2.07 17.15
N ARG A 114 -16.53 -1.71 18.33
CA ARG A 114 -15.26 -0.96 18.45
C ARG A 114 -14.05 -1.70 17.88
N GLU A 115 -14.06 -3.04 17.88
CA GLU A 115 -12.90 -3.83 17.43
C GLU A 115 -12.68 -3.73 15.92
N THR A 116 -13.76 -3.80 15.13
CA THR A 116 -13.67 -3.84 13.66
C THR A 116 -13.75 -2.45 13.03
N VAL A 117 -13.98 -1.40 13.83
CA VAL A 117 -13.99 -0.01 13.35
C VAL A 117 -12.74 0.73 13.82
N THR A 118 -11.58 0.19 13.43
CA THR A 118 -10.25 0.72 13.77
C THR A 118 -9.42 0.93 12.51
N VAL A 119 -8.40 1.81 12.58
CA VAL A 119 -7.43 2.00 11.48
C VAL A 119 -6.72 0.69 11.13
N GLN A 120 -6.43 -0.14 12.14
CA GLN A 120 -5.84 -1.47 11.95
C GLN A 120 -6.74 -2.39 11.13
N GLU A 121 -8.05 -2.32 11.29
CA GLU A 121 -8.97 -3.12 10.48
C GLU A 121 -9.02 -2.67 9.02
N PHE A 122 -9.00 -1.36 8.78
CA PHE A 122 -8.88 -0.84 7.41
C PHE A 122 -7.59 -1.32 6.74
N ASN A 123 -6.46 -1.27 7.45
CA ASN A 123 -5.17 -1.76 6.94
C ASN A 123 -5.19 -3.27 6.68
N TYR A 124 -5.79 -4.04 7.60
CA TYR A 124 -5.90 -5.49 7.47
C TYR A 124 -6.71 -5.89 6.24
N VAL A 125 -7.92 -5.32 6.09
CA VAL A 125 -8.78 -5.56 4.92
C VAL A 125 -8.12 -5.07 3.63
N TYR A 126 -7.40 -3.94 3.67
CA TYR A 126 -6.61 -3.46 2.53
C TYR A 126 -5.56 -4.48 2.07
N ARG A 127 -4.77 -5.01 3.01
CA ARG A 127 -3.73 -6.02 2.72
C ARG A 127 -4.33 -7.30 2.13
N ILE A 128 -5.42 -7.79 2.71
CA ILE A 128 -6.16 -8.94 2.18
C ILE A 128 -6.64 -8.68 0.75
N LEU A 129 -7.20 -7.50 0.49
CA LEU A 129 -7.74 -7.14 -0.82
C LEU A 129 -6.63 -7.14 -1.88
N LEU A 130 -5.46 -6.57 -1.58
CA LEU A 130 -4.30 -6.63 -2.47
C LEU A 130 -3.82 -8.06 -2.66
N ASN A 131 -3.68 -8.83 -1.59
CA ASN A 131 -3.25 -10.22 -1.67
C ASN A 131 -4.18 -11.04 -2.57
N HIS A 132 -5.50 -10.96 -2.39
CA HIS A 132 -6.47 -11.65 -3.25
C HIS A 132 -6.40 -11.20 -4.70
N LEU A 133 -6.11 -9.91 -4.96
CA LEU A 133 -5.92 -9.41 -6.30
C LEU A 133 -4.65 -9.97 -6.96
N ASP A 134 -3.54 -10.02 -6.22
CA ASP A 134 -2.27 -10.54 -6.72
C ASP A 134 -2.36 -12.04 -6.95
N MET A 135 -2.94 -12.80 -6.02
CA MET A 135 -3.20 -14.22 -6.16
C MET A 135 -4.12 -14.54 -7.35
N MET A 136 -5.15 -13.72 -7.62
CA MET A 136 -5.98 -13.84 -8.82
C MET A 136 -5.19 -13.64 -10.13
N MET A 137 -4.10 -12.87 -10.09
CA MET A 137 -3.25 -12.61 -11.26
C MET A 137 -2.20 -13.69 -11.48
N VAL A 138 -1.59 -14.20 -10.40
CA VAL A 138 -0.55 -15.24 -10.40
C VAL A 138 -1.18 -16.61 -10.64
N ASP A 139 -2.16 -17.00 -9.84
CA ASP A 139 -2.79 -18.31 -9.89
C ASP A 139 -3.94 -18.33 -10.90
N ARG A 140 -3.63 -18.81 -12.12
CA ARG A 140 -4.61 -18.92 -13.20
C ARG A 140 -5.59 -20.07 -13.03
N LYS A 141 -5.28 -21.08 -12.20
CA LYS A 141 -6.13 -22.27 -12.02
C LYS A 141 -7.29 -21.94 -11.10
N ASP A 142 -7.01 -21.30 -9.96
CA ASP A 142 -8.03 -20.91 -8.98
C ASP A 142 -8.44 -19.44 -9.05
N ALA A 143 -8.14 -18.75 -10.16
CA ALA A 143 -8.47 -17.35 -10.38
C ALA A 143 -9.94 -17.00 -10.09
N ILE A 144 -10.88 -17.93 -10.32
CA ILE A 144 -12.31 -17.74 -10.04
C ILE A 144 -12.58 -17.75 -8.52
N ILE A 145 -11.89 -18.61 -7.78
CA ILE A 145 -12.00 -18.68 -6.31
C ILE A 145 -11.43 -17.40 -5.72
N TRP A 146 -10.24 -16.98 -6.17
CA TRP A 146 -9.62 -15.72 -5.77
C TRP A 146 -10.50 -14.51 -6.11
N ALA A 147 -11.15 -14.50 -7.27
CA ALA A 147 -12.11 -13.44 -7.62
C ALA A 147 -13.33 -13.38 -6.68
N LYS A 148 -13.82 -14.54 -6.19
CA LYS A 148 -14.90 -14.58 -5.18
C LYS A 148 -14.42 -14.06 -3.82
N ARG A 149 -13.18 -14.38 -3.42
CA ARG A 149 -12.58 -13.88 -2.17
C ARG A 149 -12.34 -12.37 -2.22
N LEU A 150 -11.79 -11.90 -3.34
CA LEU A 150 -11.63 -10.47 -3.62
C LEU A 150 -12.97 -9.73 -3.54
N HIS A 151 -14.04 -10.33 -4.07
CA HIS A 151 -15.38 -9.76 -3.98
C HIS A 151 -15.89 -9.68 -2.54
N LEU A 152 -15.62 -10.70 -1.72
CA LEU A 152 -15.96 -10.67 -0.30
C LEU A 152 -15.18 -9.57 0.44
N ALA A 153 -13.86 -9.48 0.24
CA ALA A 153 -13.01 -8.45 0.84
C ALA A 153 -13.47 -7.03 0.44
N LEU A 154 -13.81 -6.82 -0.84
CA LEU A 154 -14.36 -5.54 -1.32
C LEU A 154 -15.68 -5.19 -0.63
N ARG A 155 -16.56 -6.17 -0.39
CA ARG A 155 -17.83 -5.94 0.31
C ARG A 155 -17.62 -5.59 1.78
N THR A 156 -16.62 -6.19 2.43
CA THR A 156 -16.23 -5.82 3.80
C THR A 156 -15.66 -4.41 3.82
N PHE A 157 -14.79 -4.05 2.86
CA PHE A 157 -14.27 -2.68 2.72
C PHE A 157 -15.38 -1.65 2.47
N LYS A 158 -16.38 -1.99 1.66
CA LYS A 158 -17.58 -1.16 1.44
C LYS A 158 -18.33 -0.92 2.75
N GLU A 159 -18.60 -1.96 3.53
CA GLU A 159 -19.32 -1.83 4.81
C GLU A 159 -18.54 -1.03 5.85
N LEU A 160 -17.20 -1.16 5.88
CA LEU A 160 -16.33 -0.31 6.70
C LEU A 160 -16.48 1.17 6.33
N LEU A 161 -16.50 1.51 5.03
CA LEU A 161 -16.73 2.88 4.56
C LEU A 161 -18.15 3.40 4.87
N GLU A 162 -19.18 2.57 4.72
CA GLU A 162 -20.57 2.94 5.05
C GLU A 162 -20.75 3.16 6.55
N THR A 163 -20.14 2.31 7.38
CA THR A 163 -20.10 2.47 8.84
C THR A 163 -19.37 3.75 9.22
N LEU A 164 -18.21 4.04 8.61
CA LEU A 164 -17.48 5.28 8.84
C LEU A 164 -18.30 6.52 8.48
N GLN A 165 -19.10 6.47 7.40
CA GLN A 165 -20.05 7.53 7.07
C GLN A 165 -21.15 7.67 8.13
N ALA A 166 -21.71 6.56 8.62
CA ALA A 166 -22.71 6.57 9.69
C ALA A 166 -22.14 7.16 10.99
N MET A 167 -20.89 6.82 11.36
CA MET A 167 -20.20 7.41 12.52
C MET A 167 -20.06 8.93 12.39
N SER A 168 -19.69 9.42 11.20
CA SER A 168 -19.52 10.85 10.96
C SER A 168 -20.82 11.66 11.10
N ASN A 169 -21.97 11.03 10.87
CA ASN A 169 -23.29 11.65 11.00
C ASN A 169 -23.93 11.44 12.39
N SER A 170 -23.26 10.72 13.29
CA SER A 170 -23.78 10.40 14.62
C SER A 170 -23.89 11.65 15.51
N ARG A 171 -24.78 11.60 16.51
CA ARG A 171 -25.02 12.71 17.45
C ARG A 171 -23.88 12.90 18.45
N SER A 172 -23.17 11.81 18.79
CA SER A 172 -22.09 11.84 19.80
C SER A 172 -20.83 12.51 19.25
N SER A 173 -20.28 13.46 20.00
CA SER A 173 -19.03 14.13 19.61
C SER A 173 -17.83 13.18 19.63
N GLN A 174 -17.79 12.23 20.56
CA GLN A 174 -16.69 11.27 20.66
C GLN A 174 -16.63 10.37 19.41
N VAL A 175 -17.77 9.79 19.02
CA VAL A 175 -17.87 8.94 17.83
C VAL A 175 -17.49 9.70 16.55
N ARG A 176 -17.92 10.96 16.42
CA ARG A 176 -17.52 11.81 15.29
C ARG A 176 -16.02 12.10 15.29
N ASN A 177 -15.39 12.31 16.45
CA ASN A 177 -13.95 12.54 16.53
C ASN A 177 -13.17 11.27 16.16
N SER A 178 -13.58 10.10 16.65
CA SER A 178 -13.00 8.82 16.23
C SER A 178 -13.15 8.59 14.72
N ALA A 179 -14.31 8.92 14.15
CA ALA A 179 -14.52 8.86 12.70
C ALA A 179 -13.57 9.79 11.94
N LYS A 180 -13.35 11.02 12.43
CA LYS A 180 -12.41 11.97 11.81
C LYS A 180 -10.98 11.43 11.79
N VAL A 181 -10.51 10.80 12.86
CA VAL A 181 -9.16 10.21 12.92
C VAL A 181 -9.00 9.10 11.87
N ILE A 182 -9.99 8.21 11.77
CA ILE A 182 -9.98 7.14 10.77
C ILE A 182 -10.06 7.73 9.35
N GLN A 183 -10.92 8.72 9.12
CA GLN A 183 -11.04 9.43 7.84
C GLN A 183 -9.74 10.10 7.42
N GLN A 184 -9.05 10.78 8.35
CA GLN A 184 -7.76 11.38 8.08
C GLN A 184 -6.78 10.30 7.61
N ASN A 185 -6.61 9.20 8.35
CA ASN A 185 -5.70 8.13 7.93
C ASN A 185 -6.07 7.58 6.53
N VAL A 186 -7.34 7.19 6.32
CA VAL A 186 -7.81 6.56 5.07
C VAL A 186 -7.76 7.51 3.86
N PHE A 187 -7.93 8.82 4.04
CA PHE A 187 -7.89 9.80 2.93
C PHE A 187 -6.49 10.38 2.68
N TYR A 188 -5.63 10.44 3.70
CA TYR A 188 -4.25 10.94 3.56
C TYR A 188 -3.28 9.89 3.01
N MET A 189 -3.45 8.63 3.37
CA MET A 189 -2.61 7.54 2.89
C MET A 189 -2.83 7.33 1.39
N GLN A 190 -1.73 7.25 0.63
CA GLN A 190 -1.79 7.17 -0.83
C GLN A 190 -2.31 5.81 -1.30
N GLU A 191 -1.97 4.76 -0.57
CA GLU A 191 -2.36 3.37 -0.78
C GLU A 191 -3.88 3.25 -0.99
N TYR A 192 -4.67 3.85 -0.09
CA TYR A 192 -6.12 3.81 -0.15
C TYR A 192 -6.71 4.61 -1.33
N ARG A 193 -6.07 5.73 -1.68
CA ARG A 193 -6.50 6.55 -2.84
C ARG A 193 -6.30 5.82 -4.15
N ASP A 194 -5.22 5.06 -4.26
CA ASP A 194 -4.87 4.34 -5.48
C ASP A 194 -5.60 2.99 -5.59
N LEU A 195 -6.10 2.43 -4.47
CA LEU A 195 -6.79 1.13 -4.42
C LEU A 195 -7.96 1.01 -5.40
N LEU A 196 -8.98 1.86 -5.27
CA LEU A 196 -10.21 1.74 -6.09
C LEU A 196 -9.96 2.02 -7.58
N PRO A 197 -9.19 3.06 -7.97
CA PRO A 197 -8.73 3.21 -9.36
C PRO A 197 -7.98 1.98 -9.88
N PHE A 198 -7.11 1.38 -9.05
CA PHE A 198 -6.33 0.21 -9.43
C PHE A 198 -7.22 -1.03 -9.67
N LEU A 199 -8.16 -1.32 -8.76
CA LEU A 199 -9.14 -2.39 -8.91
C LEU A 199 -10.00 -2.23 -10.17
N LEU A 200 -10.44 -0.99 -10.46
CA LEU A 200 -11.20 -0.69 -11.68
C LEU A 200 -10.37 -0.90 -12.95
N LYS A 201 -9.07 -0.56 -12.94
CA LYS A 201 -8.16 -0.78 -14.09
C LYS A 201 -7.84 -2.26 -14.32
N LYS A 202 -7.82 -3.07 -13.25
CA LYS A 202 -7.55 -4.52 -13.29
C LYS A 202 -8.82 -5.35 -13.47
N PHE A 203 -10.00 -4.73 -13.51
CA PHE A 203 -11.25 -5.45 -13.74
C PHE A 203 -11.23 -6.21 -15.07
N ASN A 204 -11.53 -7.51 -15.02
CA ASN A 204 -11.66 -8.36 -16.19
C ASN A 204 -13.02 -9.07 -16.20
N ASN A 205 -13.79 -8.87 -17.28
CA ASN A 205 -15.14 -9.42 -17.45
C ASN A 205 -15.18 -10.96 -17.55
N THR A 206 -14.05 -11.63 -17.80
CA THR A 206 -13.98 -13.10 -17.82
C THR A 206 -13.66 -13.71 -16.45
N ARG A 207 -13.06 -12.95 -15.53
CA ARG A 207 -12.64 -13.44 -14.21
C ARG A 207 -13.50 -12.88 -13.07
N ASN A 208 -14.02 -11.67 -13.24
CA ASN A 208 -14.83 -11.01 -12.23
C ASN A 208 -16.32 -11.11 -12.55
N SER A 209 -17.14 -11.28 -11.52
CA SER A 209 -18.59 -11.30 -11.66
C SER A 209 -19.14 -9.90 -11.95
N LYS A 210 -20.35 -9.83 -12.52
CA LYS A 210 -21.05 -8.54 -12.71
C LYS A 210 -21.40 -7.89 -11.36
N LEU A 211 -21.70 -8.70 -10.34
CA LEU A 211 -21.94 -8.22 -8.98
C LEU A 211 -20.69 -7.55 -8.39
N TYR A 212 -19.50 -8.08 -8.65
CA TYR A 212 -18.25 -7.45 -8.25
C TYR A 212 -18.12 -6.06 -8.87
N ALA A 213 -18.41 -5.91 -10.16
CA ALA A 213 -18.39 -4.59 -10.81
C ALA A 213 -19.41 -3.62 -10.18
N LYS A 214 -20.64 -4.09 -9.90
CA LYS A 214 -21.67 -3.29 -9.22
C LYS A 214 -21.19 -2.80 -7.86
N ASP A 215 -20.72 -3.71 -7.00
CA ASP A 215 -20.21 -3.38 -5.67
C ASP A 215 -18.97 -2.47 -5.74
N LEU A 216 -18.09 -2.67 -6.71
CA LEU A 216 -16.91 -1.83 -6.91
C LEU A 216 -17.28 -0.39 -7.29
N VAL A 217 -18.27 -0.22 -8.17
CA VAL A 217 -18.77 1.12 -8.54
C VAL A 217 -19.45 1.80 -7.36
N GLU A 218 -20.28 1.09 -6.60
CA GLU A 218 -20.92 1.64 -5.41
C GLU A 218 -19.89 2.03 -4.34
N THR A 219 -18.90 1.17 -4.09
CA THR A 219 -17.79 1.44 -3.16
C THR A 219 -17.00 2.66 -3.61
N THR A 220 -16.70 2.78 -4.90
CA THR A 220 -16.02 3.95 -5.46
C THR A 220 -16.85 5.22 -5.27
N HIS A 221 -18.16 5.15 -5.50
CA HIS A 221 -19.04 6.29 -5.28
C HIS A 221 -19.06 6.72 -3.81
N ILE A 222 -19.16 5.78 -2.88
CA ILE A 222 -19.13 6.02 -1.42
C ILE A 222 -17.81 6.70 -1.04
N TYR A 223 -16.67 6.17 -1.49
CA TYR A 223 -15.34 6.72 -1.20
C TYR A 223 -15.18 8.14 -1.76
N VAL A 224 -15.46 8.35 -3.05
CA VAL A 224 -15.31 9.67 -3.69
C VAL A 224 -16.24 10.71 -3.06
N ARG A 225 -17.48 10.32 -2.71
CA ARG A 225 -18.42 11.23 -2.02
C ARG A 225 -17.94 11.57 -0.61
N ALA A 226 -17.39 10.60 0.12
CA ALA A 226 -16.85 10.84 1.46
C ALA A 226 -15.65 11.79 1.40
N MET A 227 -14.76 11.57 0.44
CA MET A 227 -13.57 12.39 0.22
C MET A 227 -13.93 13.82 -0.19
N GLU A 228 -14.92 14.00 -1.06
CA GLU A 228 -15.41 15.32 -1.47
C GLU A 228 -15.97 16.11 -0.27
N LYS A 229 -16.81 15.47 0.56
CA LYS A 229 -17.34 16.09 1.79
C LYS A 229 -16.23 16.44 2.77
N TRP A 230 -15.26 15.54 2.94
CA TRP A 230 -14.14 15.75 3.85
C TRP A 230 -13.25 16.91 3.37
N CYS A 231 -12.93 16.98 2.08
CA CYS A 231 -12.20 18.10 1.47
C CYS A 231 -12.96 19.43 1.59
N ALA A 232 -14.29 19.40 1.50
CA ALA A 232 -15.12 20.59 1.71
C ALA A 232 -15.16 21.05 3.18
N THR A 233 -15.05 20.11 4.13
CA THR A 233 -15.17 20.38 5.58
C THR A 233 -13.84 20.82 6.21
N GLN A 234 -12.71 20.31 5.74
CA GLN A 234 -11.39 20.60 6.32
C GLN A 234 -10.71 21.84 5.69
N GLY A 235 -11.33 22.50 4.71
CA GLY A 235 -10.62 23.51 3.91
C GLY A 235 -9.47 22.86 3.13
N LYS A 236 -8.51 23.67 2.64
CA LYS A 236 -7.32 23.21 1.90
C LYS A 236 -6.59 22.09 2.67
N VAL A 237 -6.90 20.85 2.32
CA VAL A 237 -6.31 19.65 2.92
C VAL A 237 -4.84 19.62 2.54
N LEU A 238 -3.93 19.52 3.50
CA LEU A 238 -2.50 19.38 3.26
C LEU A 238 -2.12 17.90 3.24
N VAL A 239 -1.89 17.31 2.07
CA VAL A 239 -1.42 15.92 1.91
C VAL A 239 0.08 15.85 2.06
N GLN A 240 0.53 15.00 2.96
CA GLN A 240 1.90 14.54 3.01
C GLN A 240 2.17 13.67 1.78
N ARG A 241 2.89 14.21 0.80
CA ARG A 241 3.45 13.40 -0.29
C ARG A 241 4.89 13.05 0.08
N LYS A 242 5.18 11.75 0.17
CA LYS A 242 6.55 11.26 0.16
C LYS A 242 7.14 11.52 -1.22
N ARG A 243 8.00 12.52 -1.34
CA ARG A 243 8.80 12.75 -2.54
C ARG A 243 10.21 12.27 -2.27
N LYS A 244 10.73 11.39 -3.13
CA LYS A 244 12.17 11.20 -3.28
C LYS A 244 12.74 12.49 -3.87
N VAL A 245 13.30 13.34 -3.02
CA VAL A 245 14.03 14.52 -3.47
C VAL A 245 15.48 14.10 -3.63
N VAL A 246 15.94 13.93 -4.87
CA VAL A 246 17.37 13.87 -5.17
C VAL A 246 17.92 15.29 -5.01
N LYS A 247 18.39 15.64 -3.80
CA LYS A 247 19.14 16.88 -3.58
C LYS A 247 20.56 16.66 -4.10
N ARG A 248 20.88 17.18 -5.29
CA ARG A 248 22.26 17.58 -5.57
C ARG A 248 22.60 18.74 -4.64
N ARG A 249 23.43 18.49 -3.61
CA ARG A 249 23.95 19.56 -2.75
C ARG A 249 24.76 20.53 -3.62
N LYS A 250 24.22 21.75 -3.82
CA LYS A 250 25.02 22.94 -4.13
C LYS A 250 25.44 23.54 -2.80
N ALA A 251 26.73 23.78 -2.65
CA ALA A 251 27.34 24.40 -1.48
C ALA A 251 26.81 25.83 -1.29
N ALA A 252 26.29 26.13 -0.10
CA ALA A 252 26.14 27.49 0.42
C ALA A 252 25.93 27.48 1.96
N ASN A 253 27.02 27.81 2.65
CA ASN A 253 27.24 28.51 3.93
C ASN A 253 26.12 28.75 4.99
N THR A 254 26.41 28.17 6.19
CA THR A 254 26.31 28.66 7.61
C THR A 254 24.96 28.99 8.27
N PRO A 255 24.82 28.98 9.64
CA PRO A 255 25.80 28.72 10.73
C PRO A 255 25.43 27.73 11.90
N ILE A 256 26.46 27.05 12.43
CA ILE A 256 26.92 26.82 13.84
C ILE A 256 25.84 26.72 14.96
N SER A 257 25.72 25.64 15.75
CA SER A 257 26.58 25.23 16.91
C SER A 257 26.08 23.83 17.39
N THR A 258 26.87 22.86 17.87
CA THR A 258 27.83 22.84 18.99
C THR A 258 28.93 21.77 18.79
N GLU A 259 30.04 21.97 19.50
CA GLU A 259 31.41 21.47 19.27
C GLU A 259 31.72 20.05 19.79
N THR A 260 32.55 19.32 19.02
CA THR A 260 33.74 18.56 19.49
C THR A 260 34.81 18.62 18.38
N PRO A 261 36.11 18.74 18.69
CA PRO A 261 37.13 19.17 17.72
C PRO A 261 37.67 18.01 16.87
N GLN A 262 37.56 18.14 15.55
CA GLN A 262 38.31 17.32 14.59
C GLN A 262 39.78 17.76 14.63
N HIS A 263 40.68 16.92 15.14
CA HIS A 263 42.12 17.10 14.94
C HIS A 263 42.46 16.67 13.51
N SER A 264 43.13 17.54 12.75
CA SER A 264 43.65 17.22 11.41
C SER A 264 44.79 16.19 11.50
N GLN A 265 44.89 15.28 10.54
CA GLN A 265 45.98 14.28 10.44
C GLN A 265 47.39 14.87 10.66
N GLU A 266 47.61 16.13 10.27
CA GLU A 266 48.87 16.85 10.49
C GLU A 266 49.19 17.10 11.99
N GLU A 267 48.19 17.30 12.85
CA GLU A 267 48.39 17.47 14.31
C GLU A 267 48.66 16.14 15.02
N LEU A 268 48.17 15.03 14.46
CA LEU A 268 48.42 13.67 14.96
C LEU A 268 49.85 13.22 14.63
N GLU A 269 50.36 13.60 13.46
CA GLU A 269 51.76 13.36 13.08
C GLU A 269 52.73 14.20 13.93
N GLU A 270 52.39 15.44 14.27
CA GLU A 270 53.19 16.25 15.21
C GLU A 270 53.21 15.66 16.63
N LYS A 271 52.07 15.14 17.12
CA LYS A 271 52.00 14.47 18.42
C LYS A 271 52.74 13.13 18.43
N TRP A 272 52.70 12.39 17.32
CA TRP A 272 53.47 11.16 17.16
C TRP A 272 54.98 11.42 17.20
N ASN A 273 55.47 12.50 16.58
CA ASN A 273 56.90 12.84 16.60
C ASN A 273 57.43 13.18 17.99
N ILE A 274 56.57 13.64 18.91
CA ILE A 274 56.94 13.88 20.32
C ILE A 274 56.92 12.56 21.10
N LEU A 275 55.91 11.72 20.87
CA LEU A 275 55.76 10.42 21.52
C LEU A 275 56.77 9.38 21.00
N SER A 276 57.26 9.51 19.76
CA SER A 276 58.23 8.59 19.15
C SER A 276 59.57 8.61 19.86
N ASP A 277 60.03 9.79 20.29
CA ASP A 277 61.29 9.94 21.00
C ASP A 277 61.18 9.29 22.40
N GLU A 278 60.06 9.50 23.11
CA GLU A 278 59.80 8.86 24.41
C GLU A 278 59.60 7.34 24.31
N LEU A 279 58.92 6.85 23.25
CA LEU A 279 58.71 5.42 23.02
C LEU A 279 60.00 4.70 22.59
N SER A 280 60.86 5.36 21.81
CA SER A 280 62.15 4.80 21.39
C SER A 280 63.14 4.70 22.56
N ASP A 281 63.15 5.69 23.47
CA ASP A 281 63.95 5.65 24.69
C ASP A 281 63.46 4.54 25.66
N LEU A 282 62.13 4.39 25.82
CA LEU A 282 61.54 3.34 26.68
C LEU A 282 61.71 1.92 26.14
N LEU A 283 61.71 1.75 24.81
CA LEU A 283 61.92 0.44 24.18
C LEU A 283 63.38 -0.04 24.28
N GLN A 284 64.36 0.87 24.42
CA GLN A 284 65.76 0.50 24.64
C GLN A 284 66.08 0.17 26.12
N ASP A 285 65.39 0.79 27.09
CA ASP A 285 65.73 0.66 28.52
C ASP A 285 64.89 -0.39 29.29
N VAL A 286 63.77 -0.89 28.76
CA VAL A 286 62.85 -1.77 29.50
C VAL A 286 62.96 -3.23 29.07
N GLN A 287 64.07 -3.87 29.50
CA GLN A 287 64.19 -5.34 29.52
C GLN A 287 63.56 -5.96 30.79
N GLU A 288 63.20 -5.19 31.82
CA GLU A 288 62.63 -5.72 33.07
C GLU A 288 61.67 -4.73 33.77
N VAL A 289 60.39 -4.67 33.37
CA VAL A 289 59.28 -4.35 34.30
C VAL A 289 58.01 -5.06 33.82
N VAL A 290 57.76 -6.27 34.31
CA VAL A 290 56.43 -6.88 34.34
C VAL A 290 55.66 -6.13 35.44
N SER A 291 54.67 -5.33 35.05
CA SER A 291 53.69 -4.81 36.01
C SER A 291 52.46 -5.72 35.95
N ASP A 292 52.24 -6.40 37.07
CA ASP A 292 51.48 -7.65 37.25
C ASP A 292 49.94 -7.50 37.24
N ASP A 293 49.40 -6.41 36.70
CA ASP A 293 47.99 -6.02 36.95
C ASP A 293 47.15 -5.71 35.70
N VAL A 294 47.53 -6.22 34.53
CA VAL A 294 46.70 -6.05 33.32
C VAL A 294 46.55 -7.38 32.59
N THR A 295 45.42 -8.04 32.83
CA THR A 295 45.00 -9.21 32.06
C THR A 295 44.11 -8.74 30.90
N PRO A 296 44.52 -8.90 29.64
CA PRO A 296 43.74 -8.44 28.48
C PRO A 296 42.51 -9.32 28.19
N PHE A 297 42.34 -10.43 28.92
CA PHE A 297 41.37 -11.47 28.62
C PHE A 297 40.58 -11.89 29.86
N ASP A 298 39.26 -11.76 29.77
CA ASP A 298 38.33 -12.16 30.82
C ASP A 298 37.60 -13.45 30.40
N ALA A 299 38.08 -14.58 30.93
CA ALA A 299 37.54 -15.91 30.66
C ALA A 299 36.11 -16.12 31.21
N THR A 300 35.54 -15.17 31.95
CA THR A 300 34.17 -15.23 32.48
C THR A 300 33.16 -14.40 31.72
N SER A 301 33.60 -13.67 30.68
CA SER A 301 32.75 -12.85 29.82
C SER A 301 32.05 -13.68 28.71
N GLU A 302 30.76 -13.41 28.47
CA GLU A 302 29.96 -14.05 27.41
C GLU A 302 30.24 -13.48 26.00
N VAL A 303 31.17 -12.51 25.89
CA VAL A 303 31.52 -11.80 24.65
C VAL A 303 32.50 -12.63 23.81
N SER A 304 32.34 -12.62 22.49
CA SER A 304 33.15 -13.43 21.57
C SER A 304 34.64 -13.05 21.65
N ILE A 305 35.52 -14.03 21.41
CA ILE A 305 36.98 -13.83 21.48
C ILE A 305 37.44 -12.70 20.54
N ASP A 306 36.77 -12.51 19.41
CA ASP A 306 37.11 -11.48 18.42
C ASP A 306 36.69 -10.06 18.84
N GLU A 307 35.60 -9.92 19.60
CA GLU A 307 35.16 -8.64 20.17
C GLU A 307 36.06 -8.19 21.33
N GLN A 308 36.53 -9.12 22.16
CA GLN A 308 37.50 -8.82 23.23
C GLN A 308 38.84 -8.34 22.66
N ARG A 309 39.25 -8.86 21.49
CA ARG A 309 40.45 -8.39 20.77
C ARG A 309 40.32 -6.94 20.30
N LEU A 310 39.18 -6.59 19.70
CA LEU A 310 38.88 -5.22 19.25
C LEU A 310 38.87 -4.21 20.41
N GLU A 311 38.38 -4.62 21.59
CA GLU A 311 38.40 -3.79 22.80
C GLU A 311 39.81 -3.60 23.37
N CYS A 312 40.68 -4.62 23.24
CA CYS A 312 42.09 -4.50 23.58
C CYS A 312 42.83 -3.50 22.68
N VAL A 313 42.60 -3.53 21.35
CA VAL A 313 43.18 -2.55 20.41
C VAL A 313 42.70 -1.13 20.71
N LYS A 314 41.42 -0.95 21.03
CA LYS A 314 40.87 0.35 21.46
C LYS A 314 41.45 0.84 22.78
N SER A 315 41.73 -0.07 23.70
CA SER A 315 42.39 0.26 24.98
C SER A 315 43.83 0.69 24.77
N ILE A 316 44.57 0.02 23.87
CA ILE A 316 45.93 0.42 23.45
C ILE A 316 45.89 1.81 22.77
N TYR A 317 44.96 2.04 21.85
CA TYR A 317 44.76 3.33 21.19
C TYR A 317 44.47 4.46 22.19
N THR A 318 43.58 4.21 23.15
CA THR A 318 43.23 5.19 24.19
C THR A 318 44.41 5.50 25.10
N ALA A 319 45.19 4.49 25.48
CA ALA A 319 46.39 4.65 26.31
C ALA A 319 47.50 5.45 25.61
N LEU A 320 47.67 5.26 24.29
CA LEU A 320 48.61 6.04 23.47
C LEU A 320 48.14 7.50 23.31
N HIS A 321 46.85 7.72 23.12
CA HIS A 321 46.28 9.08 23.05
C HIS A 321 46.28 9.84 24.37
N SER A 322 46.33 9.15 25.51
CA SER A 322 46.49 9.74 26.84
C SER A 322 47.95 9.88 27.29
N SER A 323 48.94 9.63 26.41
CA SER A 323 50.38 9.69 26.70
C SER A 323 50.86 8.72 27.80
N GLU A 324 50.19 7.58 28.00
CA GLU A 324 50.59 6.54 28.96
C GLU A 324 51.37 5.41 28.25
N CYS A 325 52.58 5.73 27.79
CA CYS A 325 53.40 4.84 26.94
C CYS A 325 53.74 3.49 27.60
N THR A 326 53.98 3.47 28.91
CA THR A 326 54.33 2.24 29.66
C THR A 326 53.17 1.23 29.70
N LYS A 327 51.94 1.70 29.86
CA LYS A 327 50.75 0.83 29.89
C LYS A 327 50.39 0.32 28.50
N ALA A 328 50.56 1.14 27.46
CA ALA A 328 50.34 0.72 26.07
C ALA A 328 51.30 -0.41 25.65
N ILE A 329 52.58 -0.31 26.00
CA ILE A 329 53.57 -1.36 25.72
C ILE A 329 53.27 -2.63 26.53
N ALA A 330 52.90 -2.50 27.81
CA ALA A 330 52.55 -3.65 28.65
C ALA A 330 51.29 -4.38 28.16
N LEU A 331 50.26 -3.63 27.74
CA LEU A 331 49.03 -4.18 27.15
C LEU A 331 49.30 -4.91 25.83
N LEU A 332 50.16 -4.35 24.96
CA LEU A 332 50.51 -4.97 23.69
C LEU A 332 51.31 -6.27 23.89
N ARG A 333 52.24 -6.30 24.86
CA ARG A 333 52.99 -7.52 25.21
C ARG A 333 52.11 -8.58 25.86
N ALA A 334 51.21 -8.18 26.77
CA ALA A 334 50.25 -9.10 27.40
C ALA A 334 49.23 -9.66 26.39
N ALA A 335 48.74 -8.84 25.45
CA ALA A 335 47.85 -9.30 24.38
C ALA A 335 48.53 -10.33 23.48
N ARG A 336 49.84 -10.18 23.24
CA ARG A 336 50.65 -11.12 22.45
C ARG A 336 50.87 -12.47 23.13
N GLU A 337 50.96 -12.52 24.46
CA GLU A 337 51.00 -13.80 25.20
C GLU A 337 49.69 -14.57 25.15
N VAL A 338 48.55 -13.87 25.12
CA VAL A 338 47.22 -14.48 25.11
C VAL A 338 46.76 -14.90 23.70
N TRP A 339 47.20 -14.20 22.65
CA TRP A 339 46.80 -14.47 21.26
C TRP A 339 48.00 -14.59 20.29
N PRO A 340 48.65 -15.77 20.19
CA PRO A 340 49.82 -15.96 19.34
C PRO A 340 49.53 -16.20 17.84
N ASP A 341 48.29 -16.58 17.47
CA ASP A 341 48.03 -17.24 16.18
C ASP A 341 47.64 -16.30 15.01
N ASN A 342 47.29 -15.03 15.27
CA ASN A 342 46.69 -14.16 14.23
C ASN A 342 47.62 -13.10 13.62
N GLY A 343 48.89 -13.00 14.03
CA GLY A 343 49.88 -12.14 13.38
C GLY A 343 49.67 -10.61 13.48
N GLU A 344 48.54 -10.13 14.03
CA GLU A 344 48.21 -8.71 14.18
C GLU A 344 48.94 -8.00 15.33
N PHE A 345 49.38 -8.75 16.35
CA PHE A 345 50.21 -8.24 17.46
C PHE A 345 51.69 -8.63 17.34
N GLY A 346 52.08 -9.24 16.21
CA GLY A 346 53.43 -9.69 15.91
C GLY A 346 53.80 -11.10 16.45
N ALA A 347 54.72 -11.78 15.76
CA ALA A 347 55.25 -13.10 16.14
C ALA A 347 56.14 -13.03 17.39
N LEU A 348 56.28 -14.09 18.21
CA LEU A 348 56.92 -14.07 19.55
C LEU A 348 58.38 -13.59 19.63
N ASP A 349 59.13 -13.55 18.52
CA ASP A 349 60.53 -13.09 18.48
C ASP A 349 60.70 -11.91 17.51
N ILE A 350 60.29 -10.72 17.92
CA ILE A 350 60.33 -9.51 17.10
C ILE A 350 61.32 -8.49 17.69
N SER A 351 61.99 -7.74 16.80
CA SER A 351 62.92 -6.68 17.16
C SER A 351 62.19 -5.45 17.72
N ALA A 352 62.84 -4.67 18.59
CA ALA A 352 62.26 -3.47 19.18
C ALA A 352 61.81 -2.43 18.11
N GLU A 353 62.38 -2.48 16.90
CA GLU A 353 62.03 -1.60 15.79
C GLU A 353 60.66 -1.95 15.18
N ASP A 354 60.30 -3.22 15.17
CA ASP A 354 59.02 -3.70 14.63
C ASP A 354 57.87 -3.53 15.66
N GLU A 355 58.14 -3.66 16.97
CA GLU A 355 57.18 -3.31 18.04
C GLU A 355 56.79 -1.82 17.96
N PHE A 356 57.76 -0.97 17.64
CA PHE A 356 57.56 0.46 17.44
C PHE A 356 56.68 0.77 16.21
N MET A 357 56.87 0.04 15.11
CA MET A 357 56.07 0.21 13.90
C MET A 357 54.61 -0.21 14.10
N LEU A 358 54.36 -1.27 14.88
CA LEU A 358 52.99 -1.70 15.22
C LEU A 358 52.26 -0.67 16.10
N LEU A 359 52.94 -0.09 17.09
CA LEU A 359 52.37 0.99 17.91
C LEU A 359 52.08 2.24 17.07
N ARG A 360 52.94 2.55 16.09
CA ARG A 360 52.72 3.64 15.13
C ARG A 360 51.48 3.41 14.29
N GLU A 361 51.30 2.18 13.81
CA GLU A 361 50.16 1.80 13.00
C GLU A 361 48.86 1.88 13.80
N VAL A 362 48.85 1.40 15.06
CA VAL A 362 47.70 1.52 15.96
C VAL A 362 47.39 2.98 16.33
N PHE A 363 48.40 3.83 16.53
CA PHE A 363 48.20 5.25 16.84
C PHE A 363 47.65 6.07 15.67
N LEU A 364 48.09 5.78 14.46
CA LEU A 364 47.65 6.47 13.24
C LEU A 364 46.37 5.87 12.64
N ALA A 365 45.94 4.69 13.10
CA ALA A 365 44.66 4.10 12.73
C ALA A 365 43.51 4.93 13.31
N ASP A 366 42.73 5.54 12.43
CA ASP A 366 41.62 6.42 12.77
C ASP A 366 40.41 5.58 13.26
N LEU A 367 40.47 5.12 14.51
CA LEU A 367 39.42 4.31 15.16
C LEU A 367 38.09 5.07 15.40
N SER A 368 37.97 6.29 14.86
CA SER A 368 36.75 7.11 14.89
C SER A 368 35.75 6.78 13.78
N GLN A 369 36.14 5.96 12.77
CA GLN A 369 35.23 5.46 11.74
C GLN A 369 35.47 3.97 11.48
N GLY A 370 34.42 3.17 11.63
CA GLY A 370 34.39 1.82 11.08
C GLY A 370 34.07 0.72 12.09
N GLN A 371 32.77 0.53 12.37
CA GLN A 371 32.27 -0.84 12.31
C GLN A 371 32.10 -1.18 10.83
N THR A 372 32.38 -2.46 10.55
CA THR A 372 32.10 -3.25 9.34
C THR A 372 32.91 -2.95 8.08
N GLU A 373 34.00 -3.70 7.92
CA GLU A 373 34.29 -4.57 6.75
C GLU A 373 35.11 -5.78 7.29
N GLY A 374 34.87 -7.04 6.95
CA GLY A 374 34.00 -7.56 5.91
C GLY A 374 33.68 -9.04 6.06
N ASP A 375 32.72 -9.45 5.25
CA ASP A 375 32.81 -10.69 4.50
C ASP A 375 32.26 -10.38 3.11
N GLU A 376 33.15 -10.36 2.12
CA GLU A 376 32.85 -10.10 0.71
C GLU A 376 32.27 -11.37 0.07
N VAL A 377 30.98 -11.36 -0.26
CA VAL A 377 30.48 -12.10 -1.42
C VAL A 377 29.50 -11.22 -2.21
N LEU A 378 30.04 -10.58 -3.24
CA LEU A 378 29.40 -10.24 -4.53
C LEU A 378 27.90 -9.87 -4.48
N GLU A 379 27.58 -8.60 -4.20
CA GLU A 379 26.35 -7.95 -4.66
C GLU A 379 26.68 -6.68 -5.46
N GLU A 380 26.03 -6.58 -6.62
CA GLU A 380 26.20 -5.58 -7.66
C GLU A 380 25.93 -4.15 -7.16
N GLU A 381 26.73 -3.20 -7.64
CA GLU A 381 26.70 -1.76 -7.37
C GLU A 381 25.27 -1.16 -7.27
N MET A 382 24.83 -0.84 -6.05
CA MET A 382 23.75 0.11 -5.79
C MET A 382 24.29 1.27 -4.98
N GLU A 383 24.62 2.38 -5.66
CA GLU A 383 24.91 3.69 -5.03
C GLU A 383 23.81 4.02 -4.00
N GLY A 384 24.22 4.10 -2.73
CA GLY A 384 23.36 4.48 -1.61
C GLY A 384 22.90 5.92 -1.73
N VAL A 385 21.68 6.11 -2.25
CA VAL A 385 20.94 7.37 -2.10
C VAL A 385 20.48 7.45 -0.65
N GLU A 386 21.09 8.31 0.17
CA GLU A 386 20.47 8.69 1.45
C GLU A 386 19.12 9.36 1.17
N GLU A 387 18.04 8.58 1.27
CA GLU A 387 16.66 9.03 1.11
C GLU A 387 16.23 9.83 2.35
N GLN A 388 16.55 11.13 2.38
CA GLN A 388 15.86 12.02 3.30
C GLN A 388 14.39 12.16 2.88
N GLU A 389 13.49 11.47 3.59
CA GLU A 389 12.04 11.62 3.48
C GLU A 389 11.63 13.03 3.94
N VAL A 390 11.64 14.01 3.03
CA VAL A 390 11.01 15.31 3.29
C VAL A 390 9.51 15.16 3.05
N THR A 391 8.73 15.06 4.12
CA THR A 391 7.26 15.20 4.06
C THR A 391 6.91 16.64 3.68
N GLN A 392 6.61 16.87 2.41
CA GLN A 392 6.02 18.13 1.96
C GLN A 392 4.50 18.05 2.11
N GLU A 393 3.95 18.96 2.90
CA GLU A 393 2.52 19.24 3.02
C GLU A 393 2.03 19.93 1.72
N LEU A 394 1.62 19.13 0.73
CA LEU A 394 1.08 19.60 -0.54
C LEU A 394 -0.44 19.61 -0.48
N GLU A 395 -1.06 20.72 -0.86
CA GLU A 395 -2.53 20.81 -0.96
C GLU A 395 -3.10 19.62 -1.77
N PHE A 396 -4.03 18.87 -1.17
CA PHE A 396 -4.77 17.80 -1.81
C PHE A 396 -5.60 18.38 -2.93
N ASP A 397 -5.29 17.98 -4.14
CA ASP A 397 -6.06 18.35 -5.30
C ASP A 397 -7.05 17.23 -5.63
N PHE A 398 -8.31 17.42 -5.21
CA PHE A 398 -9.41 16.51 -5.52
C PHE A 398 -9.57 16.29 -7.03
N ARG A 399 -9.26 17.29 -7.86
CA ARG A 399 -9.32 17.14 -9.32
C ARG A 399 -8.21 16.23 -9.83
N LYS A 400 -6.99 16.35 -9.32
CA LYS A 400 -5.90 15.38 -9.63
C LYS A 400 -6.25 13.97 -9.17
N PHE A 401 -6.88 13.82 -8.01
CA PHE A 401 -7.37 12.52 -7.57
C PHE A 401 -8.45 11.97 -8.52
N LEU A 402 -9.44 12.77 -8.91
CA LEU A 402 -10.45 12.35 -9.88
C LEU A 402 -9.85 11.97 -11.24
N MET A 403 -8.74 12.61 -11.65
CA MET A 403 -8.04 12.25 -12.89
C MET A 403 -7.49 10.81 -12.88
N THR A 404 -7.24 10.20 -11.71
CA THR A 404 -6.81 8.80 -11.63
C THR A 404 -7.86 7.81 -12.17
N PHE A 405 -9.14 8.21 -12.17
CA PHE A 405 -10.27 7.48 -12.72
C PHE A 405 -10.51 7.74 -14.21
N SER A 406 -9.89 8.77 -14.79
CA SER A 406 -10.02 9.16 -16.22
C SER A 406 -9.24 8.24 -17.17
N SER A 407 -9.31 6.92 -16.98
CA SER A 407 -8.66 5.95 -17.87
C SER A 407 -9.69 5.19 -18.72
N PRO A 408 -9.36 4.80 -19.97
CA PRO A 408 -10.28 4.07 -20.83
C PRO A 408 -10.78 2.76 -20.22
N LYS A 409 -9.92 2.03 -19.48
CA LYS A 409 -10.28 0.78 -18.79
C LYS A 409 -11.32 1.02 -17.69
N VAL A 410 -11.17 2.08 -16.90
CA VAL A 410 -12.15 2.45 -15.88
C VAL A 410 -13.48 2.78 -16.54
N VAL A 411 -13.47 3.66 -17.56
CA VAL A 411 -14.70 4.03 -18.30
C VAL A 411 -15.41 2.82 -18.88
N GLN A 412 -14.66 1.83 -19.38
CA GLN A 412 -15.22 0.57 -19.90
C GLN A 412 -16.03 -0.21 -18.85
N VAL A 413 -15.63 -0.22 -17.58
CA VAL A 413 -16.39 -0.88 -16.50
C VAL A 413 -17.73 -0.18 -16.30
N TYR A 414 -17.73 1.15 -16.24
CA TYR A 414 -18.95 1.94 -16.08
C TYR A 414 -19.88 1.82 -17.28
N THR A 415 -19.35 1.83 -18.51
CA THR A 415 -20.16 1.68 -19.72
C THR A 415 -20.71 0.27 -19.86
N LEU A 416 -19.98 -0.77 -19.43
CA LEU A 416 -20.49 -2.13 -19.36
C LEU A 416 -21.71 -2.22 -18.43
N LEU A 417 -21.61 -1.69 -17.20
CA LEU A 417 -22.73 -1.68 -16.27
C LEU A 417 -23.90 -0.82 -16.78
N LEU A 418 -23.62 0.27 -17.50
CA LEU A 418 -24.64 1.10 -18.13
C LEU A 418 -25.45 0.33 -19.18
N THR A 419 -24.88 -0.65 -19.87
CA THR A 419 -25.65 -1.51 -20.80
C THR A 419 -26.73 -2.32 -20.08
N LEU A 420 -26.57 -2.55 -18.78
CA LEU A 420 -27.49 -3.31 -17.92
C LEU A 420 -28.42 -2.40 -17.10
N TYR A 421 -28.61 -1.15 -17.50
CA TYR A 421 -29.37 -0.15 -16.74
C TYR A 421 -30.77 -0.60 -16.29
N ARG A 422 -31.42 -1.51 -17.03
CA ARG A 422 -32.74 -2.08 -16.69
C ARG A 422 -32.71 -3.01 -15.47
N ASN A 423 -31.62 -3.76 -15.30
CA ASN A 423 -31.48 -4.75 -14.24
C ASN A 423 -30.77 -4.18 -13.01
N ASN A 424 -30.17 -3.01 -13.14
CA ASN A 424 -29.50 -2.33 -12.04
C ASN A 424 -30.51 -1.63 -11.13
N ASP A 425 -30.18 -1.53 -9.84
CA ASP A 425 -30.95 -0.72 -8.91
C ASP A 425 -30.83 0.77 -9.27
N GLY A 426 -31.84 1.56 -8.92
CA GLY A 426 -31.83 3.01 -9.15
C GLY A 426 -30.59 3.70 -8.55
N HIS A 427 -30.16 3.25 -7.37
CA HIS A 427 -28.93 3.74 -6.73
C HIS A 427 -27.67 3.44 -7.56
N THR A 428 -27.52 2.21 -8.07
CA THR A 428 -26.37 1.83 -8.89
C THR A 428 -26.31 2.67 -10.18
N ASN A 429 -27.45 2.89 -10.83
CA ASN A 429 -27.52 3.74 -12.02
C ASN A 429 -27.12 5.18 -11.71
N HIS A 430 -27.56 5.73 -10.57
CA HIS A 430 -27.11 7.04 -10.09
C HIS A 430 -25.59 7.07 -9.87
N CYS A 431 -25.01 6.06 -9.22
CA CYS A 431 -23.56 5.97 -9.01
C CYS A 431 -22.77 5.97 -10.32
N ILE A 432 -23.24 5.21 -11.33
CA ILE A 432 -22.64 5.14 -12.66
C ILE A 432 -22.68 6.51 -13.33
N VAL A 433 -23.87 7.10 -13.44
CA VAL A 433 -24.07 8.40 -14.10
C VAL A 433 -23.26 9.49 -13.40
N LYS A 434 -23.25 9.51 -12.06
CA LYS A 434 -22.51 10.51 -11.29
C LYS A 434 -21.01 10.41 -11.56
N MET A 435 -20.42 9.22 -11.59
CA MET A 435 -19.00 9.07 -11.91
C MET A 435 -18.69 9.49 -13.35
N LEU A 436 -19.48 9.02 -14.32
CA LEU A 436 -19.30 9.40 -15.73
C LEU A 436 -19.44 10.92 -15.93
N HIS A 437 -20.37 11.55 -15.22
CA HIS A 437 -20.51 13.00 -15.18
C HIS A 437 -19.30 13.70 -14.56
N ARG A 438 -18.71 13.18 -13.47
CA ARG A 438 -17.47 13.73 -12.91
C ARG A 438 -16.33 13.67 -13.93
N ILE A 439 -16.14 12.54 -14.62
CA ILE A 439 -15.10 12.38 -15.65
C ILE A 439 -15.36 13.32 -16.83
N ALA A 440 -16.60 13.41 -17.31
CA ALA A 440 -16.96 14.24 -18.45
C ALA A 440 -16.86 15.74 -18.14
N VAL A 441 -17.51 16.19 -17.07
CA VAL A 441 -17.71 17.62 -16.76
C VAL A 441 -16.59 18.18 -15.88
N GLN A 442 -16.27 17.53 -14.76
CA GLN A 442 -15.29 18.07 -13.80
C GLN A 442 -13.84 17.94 -14.32
N ASN A 443 -13.53 16.81 -14.97
CA ASN A 443 -12.22 16.59 -15.58
C ASN A 443 -12.13 17.09 -17.02
N GLY A 444 -13.25 17.41 -17.68
CA GLY A 444 -13.27 17.83 -19.08
C GLY A 444 -12.98 16.70 -20.08
N MET A 445 -12.98 15.44 -19.64
CA MET A 445 -12.60 14.28 -20.44
C MET A 445 -13.81 13.63 -21.13
N VAL A 446 -14.69 14.45 -21.72
CA VAL A 446 -15.92 13.98 -22.39
C VAL A 446 -15.60 13.04 -23.56
N ALA A 447 -14.46 13.24 -24.22
CA ALA A 447 -14.01 12.45 -25.38
C ALA A 447 -13.90 10.94 -25.08
N LEU A 448 -13.62 10.54 -23.83
CA LEU A 448 -13.58 9.13 -23.43
C LEU A 448 -14.93 8.42 -23.58
N LEU A 449 -16.03 9.18 -23.64
CA LEU A 449 -17.40 8.67 -23.78
C LEU A 449 -17.87 8.63 -25.25
N PHE A 450 -17.08 9.14 -26.20
CA PHE A 450 -17.41 9.15 -27.63
C PHE A 450 -17.15 7.78 -28.27
N GLN A 451 -17.76 6.75 -27.69
CA GLN A 451 -17.69 5.38 -28.17
C GLN A 451 -19.03 4.97 -28.77
N LEU A 452 -19.00 4.28 -29.91
CA LEU A 452 -20.22 3.81 -30.59
C LEU A 452 -21.09 2.91 -29.70
N SER A 453 -20.46 2.10 -28.84
CA SER A 453 -21.16 1.24 -27.86
C SER A 453 -21.98 2.06 -26.85
N VAL A 454 -21.43 3.20 -26.40
CA VAL A 454 -22.09 4.12 -25.47
C VAL A 454 -23.27 4.80 -26.15
N PHE A 455 -23.09 5.28 -27.38
CA PHE A 455 -24.19 5.89 -28.15
C PHE A 455 -25.32 4.90 -28.45
N ARG A 456 -25.00 3.64 -28.78
CA ARG A 456 -26.03 2.59 -28.91
C ARG A 456 -26.78 2.34 -27.60
N THR A 457 -26.09 2.45 -26.47
CA THR A 457 -26.71 2.32 -25.16
C THR A 457 -27.64 3.50 -24.88
N PHE A 458 -27.22 4.74 -25.17
CA PHE A 458 -28.06 5.93 -25.08
C PHE A 458 -29.29 5.84 -26.00
N GLN A 459 -29.12 5.36 -27.24
CA GLN A 459 -30.26 5.14 -28.15
C GLN A 459 -31.27 4.14 -27.55
N LYS A 460 -30.80 3.03 -26.97
CA LYS A 460 -31.67 2.08 -26.27
C LYS A 460 -32.40 2.73 -25.10
N ILE A 461 -31.72 3.57 -24.34
CA ILE A 461 -32.31 4.32 -23.21
C ILE A 461 -33.40 5.26 -23.69
N PHE A 462 -33.18 6.02 -24.77
CA PHE A 462 -34.17 6.99 -25.27
C PHE A 462 -35.40 6.32 -25.87
N ASN A 463 -35.22 5.16 -26.52
CA ASN A 463 -36.31 4.41 -27.15
C ASN A 463 -37.09 3.51 -26.18
N ASP A 464 -36.66 3.43 -24.92
CA ASP A 464 -37.26 2.54 -23.93
C ASP A 464 -38.35 3.23 -23.12
N ASP A 465 -39.58 2.73 -23.20
CA ASP A 465 -40.71 3.27 -22.47
C ASP A 465 -40.56 3.16 -20.94
N SER A 466 -39.82 2.15 -20.43
CA SER A 466 -39.60 2.01 -18.97
C SER A 466 -38.74 3.12 -18.37
N THR A 467 -38.06 3.91 -19.21
CA THR A 467 -37.21 5.03 -18.78
C THR A 467 -37.96 6.35 -18.62
N LYS A 468 -39.28 6.34 -18.74
CA LYS A 468 -40.13 7.52 -18.46
C LYS A 468 -40.27 7.83 -16.96
N THR A 469 -39.89 6.89 -16.11
CA THR A 469 -39.90 7.02 -14.64
C THR A 469 -38.82 7.99 -14.15
N SER A 470 -39.08 8.71 -13.04
CA SER A 470 -38.16 9.69 -12.44
C SER A 470 -36.74 9.15 -12.21
N HIS A 471 -36.59 7.86 -11.92
CA HIS A 471 -35.28 7.22 -11.66
C HIS A 471 -34.34 7.20 -12.87
N PHE A 472 -34.84 7.32 -14.10
CA PHE A 472 -34.03 7.35 -15.32
C PHE A 472 -33.86 8.77 -15.91
N ALA A 473 -34.47 9.78 -15.29
CA ALA A 473 -34.41 11.16 -15.77
C ALA A 473 -32.97 11.72 -15.76
N GLU A 474 -32.19 11.43 -14.71
CA GLU A 474 -30.78 11.81 -14.62
C GLU A 474 -29.96 11.22 -15.77
N LEU A 475 -30.24 9.97 -16.12
CA LEU A 475 -29.53 9.21 -17.13
C LEU A 475 -29.84 9.71 -18.55
N LYS A 476 -31.09 10.12 -18.83
CA LYS A 476 -31.45 10.85 -20.06
C LYS A 476 -30.81 12.23 -20.15
N THR A 477 -30.79 12.96 -19.04
CA THR A 477 -30.17 14.29 -18.97
C THR A 477 -28.67 14.21 -19.28
N PHE A 478 -28.00 13.23 -18.67
CA PHE A 478 -26.58 12.97 -18.92
C PHE A 478 -26.31 12.53 -20.37
N ALA A 479 -27.10 11.60 -20.91
CA ALA A 479 -26.97 11.18 -22.31
C ALA A 479 -27.14 12.36 -23.29
N THR A 480 -28.11 13.24 -23.02
CA THR A 480 -28.34 14.45 -23.81
C THR A 480 -27.14 15.40 -23.75
N TYR A 481 -26.55 15.59 -22.56
CA TYR A 481 -25.33 16.39 -22.40
C TYR A 481 -24.17 15.86 -23.23
N VAL A 482 -23.89 14.54 -23.16
CA VAL A 482 -22.80 13.91 -23.90
C VAL A 482 -23.01 14.03 -25.41
N LEU A 483 -24.23 13.80 -25.90
CA LEU A 483 -24.55 13.95 -27.33
C LEU A 483 -24.40 15.39 -27.80
N ARG A 484 -24.86 16.38 -27.03
CA ARG A 484 -24.66 17.80 -27.36
C ARG A 484 -23.18 18.16 -27.46
N GLN A 485 -22.35 17.65 -26.56
CA GLN A 485 -20.91 17.89 -26.64
C GLN A 485 -20.26 17.15 -27.81
N PHE A 486 -20.72 15.95 -28.13
CA PHE A 486 -20.27 15.23 -29.32
C PHE A 486 -20.53 16.04 -30.60
N PHE A 487 -21.77 16.50 -30.81
CA PHE A 487 -22.10 17.31 -32.01
C PHE A 487 -21.32 18.63 -32.06
N LYS A 488 -21.15 19.33 -30.93
CA LYS A 488 -20.30 20.53 -30.85
C LYS A 488 -18.83 20.25 -31.21
N CYS A 489 -18.31 19.07 -30.88
CA CYS A 489 -16.96 18.68 -31.25
C CYS A 489 -16.86 18.31 -32.73
N VAL A 490 -17.89 17.64 -33.29
CA VAL A 490 -17.94 17.27 -34.71
C VAL A 490 -18.09 18.49 -35.60
N GLU A 491 -18.87 19.51 -35.20
CA GLU A 491 -19.01 20.77 -35.96
C GLU A 491 -17.72 21.63 -36.01
N LYS A 492 -16.73 21.31 -35.18
CA LYS A 492 -15.43 22.01 -35.13
C LYS A 492 -14.32 21.31 -35.95
N ILE A 493 -14.60 20.11 -36.46
CA ILE A 493 -13.72 19.31 -37.31
C ILE A 493 -14.20 19.47 -38.75
#